data_AF-A0A4C2E0Y7-F1
#
_entry.id   AF-A0A4C2E0Y7-F1
#
_cell.length_a   1.000
_cell.length_b   1.000
_cell.length_c   1.000
_cell.angle_alpha   90.00
_cell.angle_beta   90.00
_cell.angle_gamma   90.00
#
_symmetry.space_group_name_H-M   'P 1'
#
loop_
_entity.id
_entity.type
_entity.pdbx_description
1 polymer ?
#
loop_
_entity_poly.entity_id
_entity_poly.type
_entity_poly.pdbx_seq_one_letter_code
_entity_poly.pdbx_strand_id
1 'polypeptide(L)'
;MQPPYIQERLNSLAQIDERLCSLLQTASQVVFTYGELKHGNHDLKSQFEQHTREFYTTLESSTAELNQEIKLLDENVGTRLLPINVNKKALGQDDDKLKEQTELLKQLLDKLPSN
;
A
#
# COMPACT_ATOMS: atom_id res chain seq x y z
N MET A 1 16.36 0.09 -5.05
CA MET A 1 15.22 -0.82 -5.30
C MET A 1 14.69 -1.25 -3.94
N GLN A 2 13.38 -1.16 -3.70
CA GLN A 2 12.81 -1.59 -2.42
C GLN A 2 12.90 -3.12 -2.28
N PRO A 3 13.06 -3.67 -1.06
CA PRO A 3 13.08 -5.11 -0.83
C PRO A 3 11.82 -5.80 -1.39
N PRO A 4 11.93 -7.03 -1.94
CA PRO A 4 10.78 -7.77 -2.52
C PRO A 4 9.60 -7.90 -1.56
N TYR A 5 9.87 -8.15 -0.28
CA TYR A 5 8.86 -8.21 0.77
C TYR A 5 8.07 -6.89 0.92
N ILE A 6 8.75 -5.74 0.87
CA ILE A 6 8.09 -4.43 0.96
C ILE A 6 7.19 -4.21 -0.26
N GLN A 7 7.63 -4.63 -1.45
CA GLN A 7 6.84 -4.52 -2.67
C GLN A 7 5.55 -5.36 -2.58
N GLU A 8 5.61 -6.58 -2.06
CA GLU A 8 4.43 -7.43 -1.86
C GLU A 8 3.44 -6.81 -0.87
N ARG A 9 3.92 -6.18 0.20
CA ARG A 9 3.06 -5.47 1.16
C ARG A 9 2.43 -4.22 0.57
N LEU A 10 3.18 -3.43 -0.20
CA LEU A 10 2.65 -2.28 -0.94
C LEU A 10 1.58 -2.69 -1.97
N ASN A 11 1.78 -3.82 -2.66
CA ASN A 11 0.77 -4.36 -3.57
C ASN A 11 -0.49 -4.82 -2.83
N SER A 12 -0.33 -5.42 -1.64
CA SER A 12 -1.45 -5.80 -0.76
C SER A 12 -2.28 -4.58 -0.34
N LEU A 13 -1.60 -3.51 0.10
CA LEU A 13 -2.23 -2.22 0.42
C LEU A 13 -2.98 -1.61 -0.77
N ALA A 14 -2.38 -1.65 -1.96
CA ALA A 14 -3.04 -1.15 -3.18
C ALA A 14 -4.32 -1.95 -3.52
N GLN A 15 -4.32 -3.26 -3.29
CA GLN A 15 -5.53 -4.08 -3.47
C GLN A 15 -6.62 -3.74 -2.44
N ILE A 16 -6.26 -3.42 -1.19
CA ILE A 16 -7.22 -2.97 -0.19
C ILE A 16 -7.84 -1.64 -0.63
N ASP A 17 -7.05 -0.70 -1.14
CA ASP A 17 -7.55 0.57 -1.68
C ASP A 17 -8.54 0.36 -2.85
N GLU A 18 -8.22 -0.54 -3.80
CA GLU A 18 -9.14 -0.88 -4.90
C GLU A 18 -10.46 -1.48 -4.40
N ARG A 19 -10.42 -2.31 -3.35
CA ARG A 19 -11.62 -2.86 -2.71
C ARG A 19 -12.45 -1.78 -2.03
N LEU A 20 -11.82 -0.82 -1.36
CA LEU A 20 -12.50 0.33 -0.76
C LEU A 20 -13.15 1.22 -1.83
N CYS A 21 -12.51 1.41 -2.99
CA CYS A 21 -13.14 2.08 -4.12
C CYS A 21 -14.36 1.30 -4.66
N SER A 22 -14.24 -0.01 -4.76
CA SER A 22 -15.35 -0.88 -5.18
C SER A 22 -16.52 -0.83 -4.20
N LEU A 23 -16.23 -0.74 -2.90
CA LEU A 23 -17.23 -0.60 -1.84
C LEU A 23 -18.05 0.69 -1.97
N LEU A 24 -17.43 1.80 -2.40
CA LEU A 24 -18.15 3.04 -2.71
C LEU A 24 -19.12 2.85 -3.89
N GLN A 25 -18.76 2.04 -4.89
CA GLN A 25 -19.66 1.71 -6.00
C GLN A 25 -20.84 0.87 -5.51
N THR A 26 -20.59 -0.15 -4.68
CA THR A 26 -21.66 -0.95 -4.06
C THR A 26 -22.59 -0.08 -3.20
N ALA A 27 -22.05 0.88 -2.44
CA ALA A 27 -22.86 1.84 -1.68
C ALA A 27 -23.79 2.68 -2.59
N SER A 28 -23.29 3.13 -3.74
CA SER A 28 -24.11 3.85 -4.72
C SER A 28 -25.27 2.99 -5.22
N GLN A 29 -25.04 1.69 -5.45
CA GLN A 29 -26.09 0.74 -5.86
C GLN A 29 -27.12 0.50 -4.75
N VAL A 30 -26.68 0.41 -3.49
CA VAL A 30 -27.57 0.29 -2.32
C VAL A 30 -28.48 1.51 -2.21
N VAL A 31 -27.94 2.73 -2.35
CA VAL A 31 -28.74 3.97 -2.29
C VAL A 31 -29.74 4.03 -3.44
N PHE A 32 -29.32 3.66 -4.66
CA PHE A 32 -30.20 3.62 -5.82
C PHE A 32 -31.35 2.61 -5.64
N THR A 33 -31.03 1.37 -5.28
CA THR A 33 -32.03 0.31 -5.08
C THR A 33 -32.97 0.60 -3.92
N TYR A 34 -32.49 1.25 -2.85
CA TYR A 34 -33.34 1.76 -1.77
C TYR A 34 -34.30 2.85 -2.24
N GLY A 35 -33.82 3.77 -3.10
CA GLY A 35 -34.65 4.77 -3.74
C GLY A 35 -35.82 4.14 -4.50
N GLU A 36 -35.54 3.18 -5.37
CA GLU A 36 -36.56 2.48 -6.16
C GLU A 36 -37.53 1.66 -5.30
N LEU A 37 -37.04 1.01 -4.24
CA LEU A 37 -37.88 0.30 -3.26
C LEU A 37 -38.88 1.22 -2.59
N LYS A 38 -38.45 2.44 -2.23
CA LYS A 38 -39.32 3.45 -1.60
C LYS A 38 -40.40 3.96 -2.55
N HIS A 39 -40.16 3.95 -3.86
CA HIS A 39 -41.14 4.31 -4.89
C HIS A 39 -42.13 3.17 -5.22
N GLY A 40 -42.04 2.02 -4.55
CA GLY A 40 -42.98 0.91 -4.68
C GLY A 40 -42.51 -0.23 -5.58
N ASN A 41 -41.26 -0.18 -6.08
CA ASN A 41 -40.70 -1.26 -6.88
C ASN A 41 -40.13 -2.37 -5.98
N HIS A 42 -41.00 -3.29 -5.55
CA HIS A 42 -40.63 -4.39 -4.65
C HIS A 42 -39.79 -5.49 -5.30
N ASP A 43 -39.68 -5.52 -6.63
CA ASP A 43 -38.88 -6.52 -7.36
C ASP A 43 -37.37 -6.38 -7.07
N LEU A 44 -36.93 -5.18 -6.67
CA LEU A 44 -35.54 -4.90 -6.34
C LEU A 44 -35.16 -5.24 -4.89
N LYS A 45 -36.10 -5.78 -4.09
CA LYS A 45 -35.84 -6.11 -2.67
C LYS A 45 -34.69 -7.10 -2.51
N SER A 46 -34.67 -8.15 -3.34
CA SER A 46 -33.60 -9.14 -3.32
C SER A 46 -32.24 -8.54 -3.70
N GLN A 47 -32.22 -7.60 -4.65
CA GLN A 47 -30.98 -6.94 -5.09
C GLN A 47 -30.46 -5.99 -4.00
N PHE A 48 -31.35 -5.23 -3.36
CA PHE A 48 -31.00 -4.39 -2.22
C PHE A 48 -30.41 -5.19 -1.06
N GLU A 49 -31.04 -6.32 -0.68
CA GLU A 49 -30.53 -7.21 0.37
C GLU A 49 -29.14 -7.77 0.01
N GLN A 50 -28.95 -8.16 -1.26
CA GLN A 50 -27.67 -8.64 -1.76
C GLN A 50 -26.58 -7.56 -1.70
N HIS A 51 -26.83 -6.38 -2.30
CA HIS A 51 -25.86 -5.28 -2.32
C HIS A 51 -25.54 -4.77 -0.90
N THR A 52 -26.53 -4.76 -0.01
CA THR A 52 -26.31 -4.37 1.39
C THR A 52 -25.42 -5.39 2.10
N ARG A 53 -25.68 -6.69 1.93
CA ARG A 53 -24.82 -7.74 2.49
C ARG A 53 -23.40 -7.64 1.93
N GLU A 54 -23.27 -7.50 0.62
CA GLU A 54 -21.98 -7.39 -0.07
C GLU A 54 -21.20 -6.16 0.40
N PHE A 55 -21.86 -5.03 0.61
CA PHE A 55 -21.26 -3.83 1.18
C PHE A 55 -20.67 -4.09 2.57
N TYR A 56 -21.46 -4.65 3.50
CA TYR A 56 -20.99 -4.92 4.85
C TYR A 56 -19.89 -5.98 4.90
N THR A 57 -20.01 -7.06 4.13
CA THR A 57 -18.99 -8.12 4.06
C THR A 57 -17.68 -7.58 3.48
N THR A 58 -17.74 -6.76 2.43
CA THR A 58 -16.55 -6.13 1.83
C THR A 58 -15.91 -5.13 2.79
N LEU A 59 -16.71 -4.39 3.57
CA LEU A 59 -16.20 -3.47 4.58
C LEU A 59 -15.44 -4.21 5.68
N GLU A 60 -16.04 -5.29 6.19
CA GLU A 60 -15.49 -6.11 7.25
C GLU A 60 -14.16 -6.73 6.82
N SER A 61 -14.12 -7.38 5.65
CA SER A 61 -12.89 -8.00 5.14
C SER A 61 -11.80 -6.97 4.87
N SER A 62 -12.12 -5.85 4.21
CA SER A 62 -11.14 -4.80 3.91
C SER A 62 -10.58 -4.16 5.19
N THR A 63 -11.43 -3.95 6.20
CA THR A 63 -11.00 -3.40 7.50
C THR A 63 -10.13 -4.39 8.28
N ALA A 64 -10.46 -5.68 8.24
CA ALA A 64 -9.65 -6.72 8.86
C ALA A 64 -8.25 -6.81 8.21
N GLU A 65 -8.20 -6.82 6.88
CA GLU A 65 -6.95 -6.83 6.10
C GLU A 65 -6.10 -5.59 6.39
N LEU A 66 -6.70 -4.39 6.38
CA LEU A 66 -5.98 -3.15 6.72
C LEU A 66 -5.40 -3.19 8.14
N ASN A 67 -6.18 -3.65 9.12
CA ASN A 67 -5.69 -3.81 10.49
C ASN A 67 -4.55 -4.82 10.58
N GLN A 68 -4.56 -5.87 9.77
CA GLN A 68 -3.48 -6.83 9.71
C GLN A 68 -2.22 -6.24 9.06
N GLU A 69 -2.35 -5.44 8.01
CA GLU A 69 -1.21 -4.70 7.43
C GLU A 69 -0.61 -3.68 8.42
N ILE A 70 -1.45 -2.98 9.21
CA ILE A 70 -0.97 -2.07 10.25
C ILE A 70 -0.16 -2.83 11.31
N LYS A 71 -0.65 -3.99 11.78
CA LYS A 71 0.10 -4.84 12.71
C LYS A 71 1.43 -5.31 12.14
N LEU A 72 1.43 -5.76 10.89
CA LEU A 72 2.67 -6.15 10.20
C LEU A 72 3.63 -4.96 10.06
N LEU A 73 3.11 -3.75 9.83
CA LEU A 73 3.92 -2.55 9.76
C LEU A 73 4.54 -2.23 11.13
N ASP A 74 3.77 -2.27 12.21
CA ASP A 74 4.26 -2.07 13.59
C ASP A 74 5.32 -3.12 13.98
N GLU A 75 5.13 -4.38 13.59
CA GLU A 75 6.11 -5.46 13.81
C GLU A 75 7.40 -5.28 12.99
N ASN A 76 7.32 -4.65 11.82
CA ASN A 76 8.47 -4.39 10.95
C ASN A 76 9.17 -3.04 11.23
N VAL A 77 8.52 -2.12 11.95
CA VAL A 77 9.10 -0.87 12.43
C VAL A 77 10.05 -1.17 13.60
N GLY A 78 11.34 -0.91 13.40
CA GLY A 78 12.38 -1.16 14.40
C GLY A 78 13.08 -2.53 14.30
N THR A 79 12.52 -3.47 13.53
CA THR A 79 13.03 -4.86 13.43
C THR A 79 13.92 -5.09 12.19
N ARG A 80 14.67 -4.06 11.75
CA ARG A 80 15.67 -4.04 10.64
C ARG A 80 15.17 -3.73 9.22
N LEU A 81 13.86 -3.73 8.92
CA LEU A 81 13.36 -3.54 7.54
C LEU A 81 12.83 -2.13 7.24
N LEU A 82 12.12 -1.51 8.17
CA LEU A 82 11.67 -0.12 8.04
C LEU A 82 12.49 0.77 8.99
N PRO A 83 12.96 1.93 8.50
CA PRO A 83 13.65 2.87 9.37
C PRO A 83 12.73 3.23 10.55
N ILE A 84 13.35 3.42 11.72
CA ILE A 84 12.68 3.98 12.91
C ILE A 84 11.93 5.24 12.47
N ASN A 85 10.80 5.54 13.11
CA ASN A 85 9.94 6.68 12.82
C ASN A 85 10.68 8.02 12.97
N VAL A 86 11.50 8.35 11.99
CA VAL A 86 12.27 9.59 11.87
C VAL A 86 12.08 10.11 10.46
N ASN A 87 11.85 11.42 10.36
CA ASN A 87 11.68 12.18 9.12
C ASN A 87 12.59 11.67 7.98
N LYS A 88 12.09 11.70 6.74
CA LYS A 88 12.88 11.47 5.52
C LYS A 88 14.11 12.38 5.55
N LYS A 89 15.24 11.85 6.01
CA LYS A 89 16.55 12.50 5.90
C LYS A 89 17.03 12.37 4.46
N ALA A 90 17.96 13.24 4.05
CA ALA A 90 18.61 13.12 2.75
C ALA A 90 19.43 11.81 2.72
N LEU A 91 18.85 10.73 2.19
CA LEU A 91 19.59 9.54 1.81
C LEU A 91 20.34 9.84 0.50
N GLY A 92 21.65 9.55 0.46
CA GLY A 92 22.48 9.66 -0.75
C GLY A 92 23.82 10.35 -0.53
N GLN A 93 23.92 11.25 0.45
CA GLN A 93 25.16 12.01 0.69
C GLN A 93 26.35 11.09 1.01
N ASP A 94 26.10 9.99 1.73
CA ASP A 94 27.14 9.04 2.13
C ASP A 94 27.64 8.24 0.92
N ASP A 95 26.72 7.74 0.08
CA ASP A 95 27.05 7.01 -1.16
C ASP A 95 27.76 7.90 -2.18
N ASP A 96 27.34 9.15 -2.31
CA ASP A 96 27.94 10.11 -3.24
C ASP A 96 29.38 10.43 -2.82
N LYS A 97 29.63 10.66 -1.52
CA LYS A 97 30.98 10.84 -0.98
C LYS A 97 31.83 9.58 -1.16
N LEU A 98 31.27 8.40 -0.91
CA LEU A 98 32.00 7.15 -1.05
C LEU A 98 32.40 6.90 -2.51
N LYS A 99 31.50 7.15 -3.46
CA LYS A 99 31.78 7.06 -4.90
C LYS A 99 32.86 8.04 -5.33
N GLU A 100 32.79 9.28 -4.87
CA GLU A 100 33.80 10.30 -5.19
C GLU A 100 35.20 9.86 -4.74
N GLN A 101 35.33 9.35 -3.50
CA GLN A 101 36.60 8.83 -2.99
C GLN A 101 37.07 7.58 -3.74
N THR A 102 36.15 6.69 -4.12
CA THR A 102 36.46 5.49 -4.90
C THR A 102 36.96 5.84 -6.30
N GLU A 103 36.40 6.87 -6.90
CA GLU A 103 36.78 7.33 -8.25
C GLU A 103 38.14 8.04 -8.23
N LEU A 104 38.42 8.84 -7.20
CA LEU A 104 39.75 9.41 -6.94
C LEU A 104 40.81 8.32 -6.77
N LEU A 105 40.49 7.26 -6.02
CA LEU A 105 41.39 6.13 -5.80
C LEU A 105 41.71 5.39 -7.10
N LYS A 106 40.70 5.15 -7.96
CA LYS A 106 40.91 4.55 -9.29
C LYS A 106 41.80 5.42 -10.17
N GLN A 107 41.58 6.74 -10.20
CA GLN A 107 42.40 7.66 -10.99
C GLN A 107 43.87 7.69 -10.53
N LEU A 108 44.12 7.50 -9.23
CA LEU A 108 45.48 7.36 -8.69
C LEU A 108 46.10 6.01 -9.07
N LEU A 109 45.32 4.93 -9.06
CA LEU A 109 45.76 3.60 -9.46
C LEU A 109 46.14 3.56 -10.95
N ASP A 110 45.34 4.19 -11.81
CA ASP A 110 45.59 4.28 -13.26
C ASP A 110 46.80 5.17 -13.63
N LYS A 111 47.18 6.09 -12.73
CA LYS A 111 48.37 6.95 -12.88
C LYS A 111 49.66 6.33 -12.34
N LEU A 112 49.57 5.27 -11.56
CA LEU A 112 50.74 4.54 -11.08
C LEU A 112 51.25 3.63 -12.22
N PRO A 113 52.49 3.83 -12.72
CA PRO A 113 53.03 2.93 -13.72
C PRO A 113 53.11 1.53 -13.11
N SER A 114 52.53 0.57 -13.81
CA SER A 114 52.72 -0.85 -13.54
C SER A 114 54.23 -1.12 -13.66
N ASN A 115 54.88 -1.44 -12.54
CA ASN A 115 56.24 -2.01 -12.56
C ASN A 115 56.25 -3.33 -13.33
#